data_AF-A0A6U3UU60-F1
#
_entry.id   AF-A0A6U3UU60-F1
#
_cell.length_a   1.000
_cell.length_b   1.000
_cell.length_c   1.000
_cell.angle_alpha   90.00
_cell.angle_beta   90.00
_cell.angle_gamma   90.00
#
_symmetry.space_group_name_H-M   'P 1'
#
loop_
_entity.id
_entity.type
_entity.pdbx_description
1 polymer ?
#
loop_
_entity_poly.entity_id
_entity_poly.type
_entity_poly.pdbx_seq_one_letter_code
_entity_poly.pdbx_strand_id
1 'polypeptide(L)'
;MSSFFADATPPKETAAAVQRDANGNAITVGQKVAIVTHNTIKAYHVQKSSYGSFDSTTKQFIPQDEANKTRKTSCLLLPEGLRGEVITVHDTNAADRPQPVLVKFGADDEERSDGYSLPSAFSMHLSANEIMVVV
;
A
#
# COMPACT_ATOMS: atom_id res chain seq x y z
N MET A 1 -28.63 37.32 -40.06
CA MET A 1 -28.48 35.86 -39.85
C MET A 1 -27.26 35.67 -38.98
N SER A 2 -27.45 35.34 -37.70
CA SER A 2 -26.38 35.23 -36.71
C SER A 2 -25.87 33.78 -36.68
N SER A 3 -24.63 33.58 -37.13
CA SER A 3 -23.97 32.28 -37.13
C SER A 3 -23.49 31.95 -35.71
N PHE A 4 -24.19 31.05 -35.03
CA PHE A 4 -23.71 30.41 -33.80
C PHE A 4 -22.75 29.30 -34.21
N PHE A 5 -21.45 29.57 -34.17
CA PHE A 5 -20.46 28.49 -34.15
C PHE A 5 -20.46 27.89 -32.75
N ALA A 6 -21.03 26.70 -32.64
CA ALA A 6 -20.84 25.86 -31.46
C ALA A 6 -19.36 25.46 -31.42
N ASP A 7 -18.62 26.07 -30.49
CA ASP A 7 -17.28 25.64 -30.10
C ASP A 7 -17.41 24.30 -29.39
N ALA A 8 -17.48 23.22 -30.17
CA ALA A 8 -17.51 21.85 -29.68
C ALA A 8 -16.07 21.39 -29.44
N THR A 9 -15.46 21.90 -28.38
CA THR A 9 -14.21 21.34 -27.85
C THR A 9 -14.49 19.88 -27.48
N PRO A 10 -13.83 18.88 -28.10
CA PRO A 10 -14.02 17.50 -27.69
C PRO A 10 -13.63 17.35 -26.22
N PRO A 11 -14.36 16.56 -25.43
CA PRO A 11 -13.97 16.30 -24.05
C PRO A 11 -12.56 15.72 -24.07
N LYS A 12 -11.62 16.43 -23.44
CA LYS A 12 -10.25 15.99 -23.25
C LYS A 12 -10.34 14.66 -22.49
N GLU A 13 -10.14 13.56 -23.19
CA GLU A 13 -10.05 12.23 -22.61
C GLU A 13 -8.81 12.23 -21.71
N THR A 14 -9.04 12.56 -20.45
CA THR A 14 -8.00 12.50 -19.43
C THR A 14 -7.73 11.04 -19.23
N ALA A 15 -6.69 10.51 -19.89
CA ALA A 15 -6.20 9.17 -19.61
C ALA A 15 -6.03 9.05 -18.09
N ALA A 16 -6.67 8.05 -17.48
CA ALA A 16 -6.59 7.82 -16.04
C ALA A 16 -5.10 7.78 -15.64
N ALA A 17 -4.70 8.51 -14.60
CA ALA A 17 -3.30 8.50 -14.19
C ALA A 17 -2.94 7.10 -13.66
N VAL A 18 -2.18 6.37 -14.47
CA VAL A 18 -1.64 5.07 -14.10
C VAL A 18 -0.63 5.27 -12.98
N GLN A 19 -0.92 4.72 -11.80
CA GLN A 19 0.04 4.69 -10.70
C GLN A 19 1.21 3.79 -11.08
N ARG A 20 2.43 4.28 -10.88
CA ARG A 20 3.66 3.53 -11.17
C ARG A 20 4.41 3.26 -9.89
N ASP A 21 4.88 2.04 -9.73
CA ASP A 21 5.68 1.63 -8.58
C ASP A 21 7.06 2.30 -8.56
N ALA A 22 7.86 2.00 -7.53
CA ALA A 22 9.22 2.54 -7.40
C ALA A 22 10.16 2.23 -8.59
N ASN A 23 9.84 1.22 -9.41
CA ASN A 23 10.60 0.79 -10.58
C ASN A 23 9.99 1.28 -11.91
N GLY A 24 8.89 2.04 -11.86
CA GLY A 24 8.18 2.55 -13.03
C GLY A 24 7.15 1.58 -13.64
N ASN A 25 6.92 0.42 -13.03
CA ASN A 25 5.91 -0.55 -13.48
C ASN A 25 4.50 -0.04 -13.15
N ALA A 26 3.55 -0.30 -14.05
CA ALA A 26 2.15 0.04 -13.81
C ALA A 26 1.58 -0.85 -12.69
N ILE A 27 0.99 -0.22 -11.68
CA ILE A 27 0.30 -0.91 -10.58
C ILE A 27 -1.14 -1.16 -10.99
N THR A 28 -1.57 -2.41 -10.96
CA THR A 28 -2.93 -2.85 -11.29
C THR A 28 -3.53 -3.68 -10.17
N VAL A 29 -4.86 -3.70 -10.10
CA VAL A 29 -5.59 -4.48 -9.09
C VAL A 29 -5.32 -5.98 -9.28
N GLY A 30 -5.13 -6.70 -8.18
CA GLY A 30 -4.80 -8.13 -8.15
C GLY A 30 -3.30 -8.42 -8.24
N GLN A 31 -2.45 -7.43 -8.51
CA GLN A 31 -1.00 -7.65 -8.49
C GLN A 31 -0.46 -7.81 -7.08
N LYS A 32 0.54 -8.69 -6.95
CA LYS A 32 1.35 -8.79 -5.74
C LYS A 32 2.39 -7.68 -5.74
N VAL A 33 2.52 -7.00 -4.61
CA VAL A 33 3.49 -5.93 -4.38
C VAL A 33 4.29 -6.19 -3.13
N ALA A 34 5.51 -5.69 -3.06
CA ALA A 34 6.37 -5.74 -1.90
C ALA A 34 6.74 -4.33 -1.42
N ILE A 35 6.89 -4.14 -0.11
CA ILE A 35 7.33 -2.86 0.46
C ILE A 35 8.81 -2.62 0.12
N VAL A 36 9.15 -1.44 -0.38
CA VAL A 36 10.54 -1.07 -0.78
C VAL A 36 11.26 -0.12 0.16
N THR A 37 10.53 0.57 1.05
CA THR A 37 11.09 1.76 1.70
C THR A 37 11.91 1.43 2.94
N HIS A 38 13.05 2.12 3.11
CA HIS A 38 13.84 2.16 4.34
C HIS A 38 13.15 2.95 5.47
N ASN A 39 12.10 3.71 5.13
CA ASN A 39 11.25 4.36 6.12
C ASN A 39 10.32 3.32 6.72
N THR A 40 10.31 3.25 8.04
CA THR A 40 9.45 2.35 8.79
C THR A 40 7.99 2.73 8.54
N ILE A 41 7.30 2.00 7.67
CA ILE A 41 5.87 2.20 7.45
C ILE A 41 5.14 1.70 8.70
N LYS A 42 4.20 2.50 9.20
CA LYS A 42 3.52 2.25 10.47
C LYS A 42 2.02 2.10 10.26
N ALA A 43 1.49 0.93 10.62
CA ALA A 43 0.07 0.67 10.63
C ALA A 43 -0.48 0.84 12.06
N TYR A 44 -1.09 1.99 12.34
CA TYR A 44 -1.69 2.29 13.65
C TYR A 44 -3.11 1.73 13.82
N HIS A 45 -3.78 1.40 12.71
CA HIS A 45 -5.19 0.98 12.67
C HIS A 45 -5.38 -0.53 12.89
N VAL A 46 -4.29 -1.29 12.99
CA VAL A 46 -4.35 -2.74 13.21
C VAL A 46 -4.86 -3.07 14.62
N GLN A 47 -5.27 -4.32 14.82
CA GLN A 47 -5.65 -4.82 16.13
C GLN A 47 -4.48 -4.76 17.11
N LYS A 48 -4.78 -4.60 18.42
CA LYS A 48 -3.76 -4.50 19.48
C LYS A 48 -2.85 -5.73 19.58
N SER A 49 -3.36 -6.90 19.19
CA SER A 49 -2.61 -8.16 19.10
C SER A 49 -1.53 -8.13 18.00
N SER A 50 -1.67 -7.22 17.03
CA SER A 50 -0.75 -7.07 15.91
C SER A 50 0.26 -5.94 16.12
N TYR A 51 0.25 -5.24 17.24
CA TYR A 51 1.27 -4.21 17.52
C TYR A 51 2.63 -4.87 17.75
N GLY A 52 3.66 -4.34 17.10
CA GLY A 52 4.98 -4.97 17.09
C GLY A 52 5.77 -4.65 15.84
N SER A 53 6.80 -5.44 15.62
CA SER A 53 7.71 -5.34 14.49
C SER A 53 8.11 -6.73 14.01
N PHE A 54 8.94 -6.79 12.99
CA PHE A 54 9.53 -8.04 12.52
C PHE A 54 11.04 -8.01 12.69
N ASP A 55 11.59 -9.18 13.02
CA ASP A 55 13.03 -9.39 12.97
C ASP A 55 13.48 -9.50 11.51
N SER A 56 14.47 -8.71 11.10
CA SER A 56 14.93 -8.67 9.71
C SER A 56 15.65 -9.94 9.25
N THR A 57 16.14 -10.76 10.19
CA THR A 57 16.94 -11.96 9.87
C THR A 57 16.07 -13.21 9.89
N THR A 58 15.30 -13.40 10.95
CA THR A 58 14.44 -14.57 11.18
C THR A 58 13.05 -14.40 10.56
N LYS A 59 12.70 -13.17 10.16
CA LYS A 59 11.40 -12.80 9.59
C LYS A 59 10.22 -13.08 10.52
N GLN A 60 10.50 -13.32 11.81
CA GLN A 60 9.49 -13.60 12.82
C GLN A 60 8.89 -12.31 13.37
N PHE A 61 7.60 -12.39 13.72
CA PHE A 61 6.89 -11.31 14.37
C PHE A 61 7.34 -11.17 15.84
N ILE A 62 7.70 -9.96 16.23
CA ILE A 62 8.04 -9.58 17.60
C ILE A 62 6.88 -8.71 18.13
N PRO A 63 6.01 -9.26 19.00
CA PRO A 63 4.93 -8.49 19.59
C PRO A 63 5.49 -7.37 20.47
N GLN A 64 4.81 -6.22 20.47
CA GLN A 64 5.17 -5.11 21.31
C GLN A 64 4.84 -5.40 22.79
N ASP A 65 5.81 -5.11 23.67
CA ASP A 65 5.62 -5.17 25.11
C ASP A 65 4.50 -4.23 25.60
N GLU A 66 3.55 -4.79 26.36
CA GLU A 66 2.40 -4.09 26.96
C GLU A 66 2.85 -2.93 27.86
N ALA A 67 3.97 -3.06 28.57
CA ALA A 67 4.48 -2.01 29.46
C ALA A 67 4.93 -0.75 28.69
N ASN A 68 5.24 -0.89 27.41
CA ASN A 68 5.77 0.17 26.54
C ASN A 68 4.73 0.68 25.52
N LYS A 69 3.45 0.33 25.67
CA LYS A 69 2.38 0.80 24.79
C LYS A 69 2.02 2.24 25.08
N THR A 70 2.34 3.10 24.13
CA THR A 70 1.97 4.52 24.11
C THR A 70 1.31 4.83 22.78
N ARG A 71 0.64 5.98 22.67
CA ARG A 71 0.06 6.44 21.39
C ARG A 71 1.08 6.45 20.23
N LYS A 72 2.37 6.64 20.53
CA LYS A 72 3.45 6.68 19.52
C LYS A 72 3.96 5.31 19.12
N THR A 73 3.83 4.31 20.00
CA THR A 73 4.44 2.99 19.82
C THR A 73 3.41 1.93 19.45
N SER A 74 2.12 2.14 19.76
CA SER A 74 0.97 1.28 19.41
C SER A 74 0.71 1.22 17.90
N CYS A 75 1.58 0.51 17.18
CA CYS A 75 1.49 0.28 15.74
C CYS A 75 2.20 -1.01 15.35
N LEU A 76 1.87 -1.50 14.15
CA LEU A 76 2.67 -2.50 13.47
C LEU A 76 3.68 -1.79 12.56
N LEU A 77 4.97 -2.14 12.70
CA LEU A 77 6.02 -1.73 11.79
C LEU A 77 6.11 -2.75 10.65
N LEU A 78 5.84 -2.31 9.42
CA LEU A 78 5.91 -3.19 8.26
C LEU A 78 7.37 -3.30 7.79
N PRO A 79 7.92 -4.51 7.60
CA PRO A 79 9.28 -4.70 7.14
C PRO A 79 9.39 -4.53 5.63
N GLU A 80 10.59 -4.17 5.16
CA GLU A 80 10.94 -4.23 3.75
C GLU A 80 10.78 -5.66 3.21
N GLY A 81 10.26 -5.78 2.00
CA GLY A 81 9.97 -7.06 1.37
C GLY A 81 8.67 -7.72 1.83
N LEU A 82 7.92 -7.14 2.77
CA LEU A 82 6.58 -7.64 3.09
C LEU A 82 5.70 -7.56 1.86
N ARG A 83 5.15 -8.71 1.46
CA ARG A 83 4.28 -8.83 0.30
C ARG A 83 2.82 -8.62 0.67
N GLY A 84 2.07 -8.05 -0.26
CA GLY A 84 0.62 -7.92 -0.18
C GLY A 84 0.01 -7.87 -1.58
N GLU A 85 -1.31 -7.76 -1.64
CA GLU A 85 -2.06 -7.70 -2.89
C GLU A 85 -2.78 -6.36 -3.04
N VAL A 86 -2.69 -5.77 -4.24
CA VAL A 86 -3.38 -4.53 -4.56
C VAL A 86 -4.87 -4.79 -4.73
N ILE A 87 -5.69 -4.20 -3.86
CA ILE A 87 -7.16 -4.27 -3.95
C ILE A 87 -7.71 -3.13 -4.79
N THR A 88 -7.18 -1.92 -4.58
CA THR A 88 -7.71 -0.71 -5.21
C THR A 88 -6.57 0.20 -5.61
N VAL A 89 -6.66 0.79 -6.79
CA VAL A 89 -5.79 1.88 -7.23
C VAL A 89 -6.68 3.09 -7.50
N HIS A 90 -6.53 4.13 -6.68
CA HIS A 90 -7.24 5.38 -6.87
C HIS A 90 -6.51 6.28 -7.87
N ASP A 91 -7.27 7.01 -8.69
CA ASP A 91 -6.70 8.05 -9.56
C ASP A 91 -6.27 9.25 -8.70
N THR A 92 -5.00 9.61 -8.75
CA THR A 92 -4.45 10.77 -8.05
C THR A 92 -4.97 12.10 -8.60
N ASN A 93 -5.41 12.14 -9.87
CA ASN A 93 -5.96 13.36 -10.48
C ASN A 93 -7.36 13.70 -9.96
N ALA A 94 -8.10 12.72 -9.45
CA ALA A 94 -9.50 12.89 -9.09
C ALA A 94 -9.72 13.30 -7.62
N ALA A 95 -8.73 13.12 -6.73
CA ALA A 95 -9.01 13.17 -5.29
C ALA A 95 -7.86 13.61 -4.36
N ASP A 96 -6.73 14.16 -4.85
CA ASP A 96 -5.59 14.58 -4.00
C ASP A 96 -5.25 13.57 -2.88
N ARG A 97 -5.27 12.28 -3.22
CA ARG A 97 -4.97 11.20 -2.26
C ARG A 97 -3.46 10.94 -2.26
N PRO A 98 -2.72 11.28 -1.18
CA PRO A 98 -1.27 11.08 -1.14
C PRO A 98 -0.86 9.60 -1.14
N GLN A 99 -1.78 8.71 -0.76
CA GLN A 99 -1.60 7.25 -0.70
C GLN A 99 -2.72 6.59 -1.52
N PRO A 100 -2.59 6.54 -2.86
CA PRO A 100 -3.68 6.14 -3.75
C PRO A 100 -3.86 4.62 -3.85
N VAL A 101 -2.89 3.82 -3.41
CA VAL A 101 -2.91 2.36 -3.59
C VAL A 101 -3.36 1.69 -2.30
N LEU A 102 -4.46 0.94 -2.34
CA LEU A 102 -4.90 0.11 -1.22
C LEU A 102 -4.36 -1.31 -1.38
N VAL A 103 -3.53 -1.73 -0.43
CA VAL A 103 -2.92 -3.06 -0.39
C VAL A 103 -3.50 -3.85 0.77
N LYS A 104 -3.82 -5.12 0.55
CA LYS A 104 -4.18 -6.08 1.59
C LYS A 104 -3.00 -6.98 1.88
N PHE A 105 -2.72 -7.12 3.17
CA PHE A 105 -1.69 -7.97 3.73
C PHE A 105 -2.34 -9.10 4.52
N GLY A 106 -1.68 -10.25 4.60
CA GLY A 106 -2.15 -11.46 5.26
C GLY A 106 -3.28 -12.15 4.51
N ALA A 107 -3.40 -11.94 3.19
CA ALA A 107 -4.53 -12.45 2.41
C ALA A 107 -4.41 -13.96 2.13
N ASP A 108 -3.19 -14.46 1.90
CA ASP A 108 -2.93 -15.81 1.41
C ASP A 108 -1.77 -16.48 2.15
N ASP A 109 -1.79 -17.82 2.20
CA ASP A 109 -0.69 -18.64 2.69
C ASP A 109 0.61 -18.46 1.86
N GLU A 110 0.52 -17.91 0.64
CA GLU A 110 1.67 -17.60 -0.22
C GLU A 110 2.53 -16.43 0.28
N GLU A 111 2.00 -15.51 1.11
CA GLU A 111 2.81 -14.50 1.78
C GLU A 111 3.82 -15.13 2.77
N ARG A 112 3.60 -16.39 3.18
CA ARG A 112 4.59 -17.17 3.93
C ARG A 112 5.81 -17.58 3.11
N SER A 113 5.76 -17.53 1.78
CA SER A 113 6.86 -17.97 0.91
C SER A 113 8.13 -17.15 1.10
N ASP A 114 7.98 -15.84 1.35
CA ASP A 114 9.09 -14.94 1.68
C ASP A 114 9.37 -14.84 3.18
N GLY A 115 8.61 -15.52 4.04
CA GLY A 115 8.93 -15.78 5.44
C GLY A 115 8.33 -14.83 6.48
N TYR A 116 7.65 -13.75 6.10
CA TYR A 116 6.96 -12.88 7.07
C TYR A 116 5.55 -13.37 7.33
N SER A 117 5.29 -13.89 8.54
CA SER A 117 3.95 -14.32 8.94
C SER A 117 3.27 -13.23 9.76
N LEU A 118 2.24 -12.59 9.18
CA LEU A 118 1.44 -11.60 9.89
C LEU A 118 0.48 -12.25 10.90
N PRO A 119 0.27 -11.63 12.08
CA PRO A 119 -0.66 -12.14 13.10
C PRO A 119 -2.14 -11.97 12.71
N SER A 120 -2.46 -11.02 11.84
CA SER A 120 -3.80 -10.80 11.30
C SER A 120 -3.70 -10.15 9.94
N ALA A 121 -4.65 -10.46 9.06
CA ALA A 121 -4.84 -9.73 7.82
C ALA A 121 -5.32 -8.29 8.10
N PHE A 122 -4.92 -7.36 7.24
CA PHE A 122 -5.40 -5.98 7.25
C PHE A 122 -5.17 -5.33 5.88
N SER A 123 -5.78 -4.18 5.64
CA SER A 123 -5.56 -3.39 4.43
C SER A 123 -5.05 -2.01 4.80
N MET A 124 -4.19 -1.43 3.97
CA MET A 124 -3.58 -0.13 4.22
C MET A 124 -3.36 0.62 2.91
N HIS A 125 -3.56 1.94 2.96
CA HIS A 125 -3.23 2.82 1.85
C HIS A 125 -1.73 3.11 1.85
N LEU A 126 -1.12 2.99 0.68
CA LEU A 126 0.31 3.18 0.42
C LEU A 126 0.50 4.15 -0.74
N SER A 127 1.62 4.86 -0.70
CA SER A 127 2.12 5.59 -1.85
C SER A 127 2.70 4.62 -2.88
N ALA A 128 2.66 4.98 -4.16
CA ALA A 128 3.23 4.16 -5.20
C ALA A 128 4.77 4.00 -5.07
N ASN A 129 5.44 4.98 -4.45
CA ASN A 129 6.88 4.93 -4.14
C ASN A 129 7.23 4.03 -2.94
N GLU A 130 6.23 3.59 -2.17
CA GLU A 130 6.43 2.73 -1.00
C GLU A 130 6.39 1.24 -1.35
N ILE A 131 6.05 0.91 -2.59
CA ILE A 131 5.86 -0.46 -3.07
C ILE A 131 6.56 -0.71 -4.41
N MET A 132 6.87 -1.99 -4.67
CA MET A 132 7.31 -2.52 -5.96
C MET A 132 6.38 -3.66 -6.38
N VAL A 133 6.07 -3.76 -7.67
CA VAL A 133 5.37 -4.92 -8.23
C VAL A 133 6.32 -6.13 -8.20
N VAL A 134 5.82 -7.25 -7.70
CA VAL A 134 6.53 -8.54 -7.73
C VAL A 134 6.11 -9.27 -9.01
N VAL A 135 7.08 -9.53 -9.89
CA VAL A 135 6.88 -10.22 -11.18
C VAL A 135 7.19 -11.70 -11.05
#